data_AF-A0A2X3ERM7-F1
#
_entry.id   AF-A0A2X3ERM7-F1
#
_cell.length_a   1.000
_cell.length_b   1.000
_cell.length_c   1.000
_cell.angle_alpha   90.00
_cell.angle_beta   90.00
_cell.angle_gamma   90.00
#
_symmetry.space_group_name_H-M   'P 1'
#
loop_
_entity.id
_entity.type
_entity.pdbx_description
1 polymer ?
#
loop_
_entity_poly.entity_id
_entity_poly.type
_entity_poly.pdbx_seq_one_letter_code
_entity_poly.pdbx_strand_id
1 'polypeptide(L)'
;MATEVTLQPVEILDVDAAILFSDILVVPLAMGLPLEFVAGEGPKFLDTTRDFQSINALKINAYKDLDYVYDSLFSIRAKLAKDKALIGFCGSPWTLATYMIEGEGSKTYHQSKKILYSDPALLHTLLDKITQELKGYLKSQIKAGADAVQIFDSWGGALEMSAYMDFSWKYMLEIAKDIKSQYPHIPVMLFPKGVGAYLEEISFCSGAEFDVLAWIGV
;
A
#
# COMPACT_ATOMS: atom_id res chain seq x y z
N MET A 1 -8.82 -10.37 17.72
CA MET A 1 -8.50 -8.94 17.85
C MET A 1 -8.74 -8.15 16.56
N ALA A 2 -8.07 -8.41 15.42
CA ALA A 2 -8.26 -7.61 14.19
C ALA A 2 -9.73 -7.54 13.72
N THR A 3 -10.45 -8.65 13.76
CA THR A 3 -11.88 -8.69 13.43
C THR A 3 -12.72 -7.82 14.36
N GLU A 4 -12.53 -7.91 15.67
CA GLU A 4 -13.31 -7.13 16.65
C GLU A 4 -13.05 -5.64 16.48
N VAL A 5 -11.79 -5.24 16.33
CA VAL A 5 -11.42 -3.84 16.12
C VAL A 5 -11.99 -3.31 14.80
N THR A 6 -12.04 -4.13 13.75
CA THR A 6 -12.63 -3.75 12.46
C THR A 6 -14.14 -3.54 12.54
N LEU A 7 -14.85 -4.36 13.31
CA LEU A 7 -16.32 -4.29 13.41
C LEU A 7 -16.82 -3.17 14.33
N GLN A 8 -16.02 -2.77 15.34
CA GLN A 8 -16.42 -1.75 16.32
C GLN A 8 -16.98 -0.45 15.71
N PRO A 9 -16.33 0.21 14.72
CA PRO A 9 -16.87 1.42 14.13
C PRO A 9 -18.21 1.21 13.42
N VAL A 10 -18.40 0.05 12.77
CA VAL A 10 -19.66 -0.30 12.12
C VAL A 10 -20.77 -0.49 13.15
N GLU A 11 -20.47 -1.19 14.25
CA GLU A 11 -21.45 -1.45 15.33
C GLU A 11 -21.84 -0.17 16.09
N ILE A 12 -20.91 0.76 16.27
CA ILE A 12 -21.12 1.99 17.05
C ILE A 12 -21.76 3.11 16.21
N LEU A 13 -21.33 3.26 14.94
CA LEU A 13 -21.66 4.41 14.11
C LEU A 13 -22.55 4.07 12.90
N ASP A 14 -22.82 2.78 12.66
CA ASP A 14 -23.60 2.29 11.51
C ASP A 14 -23.07 2.76 10.14
N VAL A 15 -21.75 2.91 10.02
CA VAL A 15 -21.12 3.28 8.74
C VAL A 15 -21.36 2.22 7.66
N ASP A 16 -21.31 2.60 6.39
CA ASP A 16 -21.63 1.73 5.24
C ASP A 16 -20.51 0.75 4.85
N ALA A 17 -19.31 0.95 5.37
CA ALA A 17 -18.16 0.11 5.09
C ALA A 17 -17.26 -0.08 6.30
N ALA A 18 -16.72 -1.29 6.44
CA ALA A 18 -15.59 -1.60 7.30
C ALA A 18 -14.29 -1.57 6.49
N ILE A 19 -13.20 -1.14 7.09
CA ILE A 19 -11.85 -1.32 6.52
C ILE A 19 -11.06 -2.26 7.41
N LEU A 20 -10.34 -3.21 6.80
CA LEU A 20 -9.47 -4.14 7.50
C LEU A 20 -8.56 -3.41 8.50
N PHE A 21 -8.55 -3.85 9.75
CA PHE A 21 -7.53 -3.44 10.71
C PHE A 21 -6.23 -4.24 10.49
N SER A 22 -5.25 -3.63 9.83
CA SER A 22 -3.91 -4.16 9.59
C SER A 22 -2.88 -3.02 9.52
N ASP A 23 -1.61 -3.34 9.34
CA ASP A 23 -0.55 -2.38 9.03
C ASP A 23 -0.13 -2.50 7.54
N ILE A 24 0.37 -1.44 6.92
CA ILE A 24 0.91 -1.48 5.55
C ILE A 24 2.27 -2.19 5.49
N LEU A 25 3.00 -2.23 6.61
CA LEU A 25 4.36 -2.76 6.71
C LEU A 25 4.40 -4.29 6.82
N VAL A 26 3.24 -4.96 6.85
CA VAL A 26 3.17 -6.44 6.85
C VAL A 26 3.82 -7.04 5.60
N VAL A 27 3.75 -6.36 4.45
CA VAL A 27 4.36 -6.85 3.21
C VAL A 27 5.89 -6.78 3.27
N PRO A 28 6.54 -5.64 3.57
CA PRO A 28 7.98 -5.59 3.82
C PRO A 28 8.46 -6.58 4.89
N LEU A 29 7.69 -6.75 5.97
CA LEU A 29 7.99 -7.74 7.01
C LEU A 29 8.03 -9.17 6.43
N ALA A 30 7.01 -9.56 5.68
CA ALA A 30 6.96 -10.87 5.03
C ALA A 30 8.05 -11.04 3.95
N MET A 31 8.47 -9.94 3.31
CA MET A 31 9.59 -9.92 2.36
C MET A 31 10.95 -10.15 3.04
N GLY A 32 10.99 -10.20 4.38
CA GLY A 32 12.19 -10.53 5.14
C GLY A 32 12.90 -9.34 5.77
N LEU A 33 12.24 -8.19 5.92
CA LEU A 33 12.76 -7.04 6.67
C LEU A 33 12.22 -7.07 8.12
N PRO A 34 13.04 -7.42 9.11
CA PRO A 34 12.58 -7.51 10.49
C PRO A 34 12.10 -6.15 11.01
N LEU A 35 10.92 -6.13 11.63
CA LEU A 35 10.27 -4.92 12.12
C LEU A 35 10.10 -4.97 13.64
N GLU A 36 10.47 -3.88 14.32
CA GLU A 36 10.22 -3.66 15.74
C GLU A 36 9.27 -2.48 15.95
N PHE A 37 8.39 -2.61 16.94
CA PHE A 37 7.52 -1.53 17.39
C PHE A 37 8.05 -0.99 18.71
N VAL A 38 8.72 0.16 18.65
CA VAL A 38 9.23 0.83 19.85
C VAL A 38 8.16 1.80 20.36
N ALA A 39 7.82 1.66 21.65
CA ALA A 39 6.79 2.49 22.28
C ALA A 39 7.16 3.98 22.17
N GLY A 40 6.29 4.77 21.53
CA GLY A 40 6.48 6.21 21.32
C GLY A 40 7.33 6.59 20.11
N GLU A 41 7.98 5.64 19.43
CA GLU A 41 8.85 5.91 18.27
C GLU A 41 8.31 5.37 16.94
N GLY A 42 7.32 4.48 16.99
CA GLY A 42 6.70 3.90 15.79
C GLY A 42 7.47 2.69 15.23
N PRO A 43 7.13 2.25 14.02
CA PRO A 43 7.74 1.08 13.40
C PRO A 43 9.18 1.38 12.95
N LYS A 44 10.11 0.46 13.27
CA LYS A 44 11.51 0.50 12.82
C LYS A 44 11.93 -0.82 12.21
N PHE A 45 12.51 -0.78 11.02
CA PHE A 45 13.20 -1.91 10.44
C PHE A 45 14.62 -2.03 11.00
N LEU A 46 15.02 -3.25 11.34
CA LEU A 46 16.38 -3.56 11.81
C LEU A 46 17.41 -3.48 10.68
N ASP A 47 16.95 -3.76 9.45
CA ASP A 47 17.75 -3.72 8.23
C ASP A 47 17.13 -2.75 7.21
N THR A 48 17.96 -2.15 6.36
CA THR A 48 17.53 -1.19 5.33
C THR A 48 17.87 -1.67 3.93
N THR A 49 17.05 -1.30 2.95
CA THR A 49 17.21 -1.69 1.55
C THR A 49 17.78 -0.54 0.73
N ARG A 50 19.11 -0.49 0.55
CA ARG A 50 19.82 0.67 -0.06
C ARG A 50 20.78 0.30 -1.20
N ASP A 51 20.82 -0.98 -1.58
CA ASP A 51 21.69 -1.49 -2.64
C ASP A 51 21.06 -2.72 -3.30
N PHE A 52 21.62 -3.15 -4.45
CA PHE A 52 21.08 -4.29 -5.18
C PHE A 52 21.15 -5.59 -4.37
N GLN A 53 22.13 -5.72 -3.47
CA GLN A 53 22.29 -6.92 -2.65
C GLN A 53 21.10 -7.09 -1.68
N SER A 54 20.76 -6.03 -0.95
CA SER A 54 19.61 -5.98 -0.05
C SER A 54 18.29 -6.17 -0.80
N ILE A 55 18.12 -5.54 -1.97
CA ILE A 55 16.93 -5.76 -2.82
C ILE A 55 16.82 -7.24 -3.25
N ASN A 56 17.92 -7.84 -3.68
CA ASN A 56 17.94 -9.23 -4.14
C ASN A 56 17.67 -10.22 -3.00
N ALA A 57 18.06 -9.90 -1.76
CA ALA A 57 17.81 -10.72 -0.59
C ALA A 57 16.32 -10.78 -0.19
N LEU A 58 15.49 -9.81 -0.61
CA LEU A 58 14.06 -9.80 -0.30
C LEU A 58 13.36 -11.05 -0.88
N LYS A 59 12.52 -11.69 -0.07
CA LYS A 59 11.71 -12.84 -0.47
C LYS A 59 10.70 -12.44 -1.56
N ILE A 60 10.50 -13.34 -2.53
CA ILE A 60 9.50 -13.23 -3.59
C ILE A 60 8.33 -14.15 -3.27
N ASN A 61 7.12 -13.74 -3.61
CA ASN A 61 5.84 -14.33 -3.21
C ASN A 61 5.64 -14.34 -1.68
N ALA A 62 6.22 -13.37 -0.99
CA ALA A 62 6.06 -13.16 0.44
C ALA A 62 4.60 -12.89 0.84
N TYR A 63 3.80 -12.32 -0.08
CA TYR A 63 2.36 -12.16 0.16
C TYR A 63 1.65 -13.48 0.49
N LYS A 64 2.20 -14.64 0.12
CA LYS A 64 1.60 -15.95 0.45
C LYS A 64 1.75 -16.33 1.91
N ASP A 65 2.66 -15.70 2.67
CA ASP A 65 2.85 -16.00 4.09
C ASP A 65 1.98 -15.13 5.00
N LEU A 66 1.09 -14.31 4.42
CA LEU A 66 0.22 -13.37 5.13
C LEU A 66 -1.16 -13.97 5.45
N ASP A 67 -1.25 -15.28 5.67
CA ASP A 67 -2.52 -15.99 5.92
C ASP A 67 -3.31 -15.39 7.09
N TYR A 68 -2.64 -14.91 8.13
CA TYR A 68 -3.29 -14.26 9.26
C TYR A 68 -4.10 -12.99 8.86
N VAL A 69 -3.67 -12.29 7.79
CA VAL A 69 -4.40 -11.15 7.23
C VAL A 69 -5.65 -11.64 6.50
N TYR A 70 -5.50 -12.69 5.70
CA TYR A 70 -6.59 -13.26 4.89
C TYR A 70 -7.64 -13.94 5.78
N ASP A 71 -7.22 -14.65 6.81
CA ASP A 71 -8.11 -15.22 7.83
C ASP A 71 -8.88 -14.12 8.58
N SER A 72 -8.24 -12.97 8.84
CA SER A 72 -8.91 -11.82 9.43
C SER A 72 -9.99 -11.26 8.51
N LEU A 73 -9.70 -11.07 7.22
CA LEU A 73 -10.69 -10.65 6.21
C LEU A 73 -11.85 -11.63 6.10
N PHE A 74 -11.56 -12.93 6.02
CA PHE A 74 -12.58 -13.97 5.97
C PHE A 74 -13.48 -13.93 7.21
N SER A 75 -12.88 -13.81 8.41
CA SER A 75 -13.64 -13.71 9.65
C SER A 75 -14.44 -12.42 9.77
N ILE A 76 -13.94 -11.29 9.25
CA ILE A 76 -14.69 -10.02 9.22
C ILE A 76 -15.87 -10.16 8.28
N ARG A 77 -15.64 -10.63 7.06
CA ARG A 77 -16.69 -10.74 6.05
C ARG A 77 -17.83 -11.64 6.50
N ALA A 78 -17.52 -12.73 7.21
CA ALA A 78 -18.51 -13.64 7.77
C ALA A 78 -19.40 -13.03 8.87
N LYS A 79 -18.90 -12.01 9.60
CA LYS A 79 -19.61 -11.35 10.70
C LYS A 79 -20.25 -10.02 10.28
N LEU A 80 -19.66 -9.33 9.31
CA LEU A 80 -20.13 -8.05 8.80
C LEU A 80 -21.44 -8.25 8.01
N ALA A 81 -22.43 -7.39 8.25
CA ALA A 81 -23.71 -7.44 7.55
C ALA A 81 -23.53 -7.36 6.02
N LYS A 82 -24.35 -8.10 5.27
CA LYS A 82 -24.15 -8.32 3.82
C LYS A 82 -24.30 -7.05 2.98
N ASP A 83 -25.01 -6.06 3.50
CA ASP A 83 -25.24 -4.75 2.90
C ASP A 83 -24.11 -3.74 3.20
N LYS A 84 -23.18 -4.08 4.11
CA LYS A 84 -22.00 -3.28 4.42
C LYS A 84 -20.78 -3.78 3.64
N ALA A 85 -20.00 -2.88 3.06
CA ALA A 85 -18.81 -3.24 2.28
C ALA A 85 -17.61 -3.55 3.19
N LEU A 86 -16.73 -4.46 2.77
CA LEU A 86 -15.43 -4.70 3.39
C LEU A 86 -14.31 -4.21 2.49
N ILE A 87 -13.50 -3.27 2.98
CA ILE A 87 -12.39 -2.67 2.26
C ILE A 87 -11.08 -3.35 2.70
N GLY A 88 -10.39 -3.96 1.75
CA GLY A 88 -8.99 -4.36 1.87
C GLY A 88 -8.05 -3.21 1.51
N PHE A 89 -6.78 -3.28 1.90
CA PHE A 89 -5.84 -2.21 1.57
C PHE A 89 -4.37 -2.63 1.57
N CYS A 90 -3.53 -1.77 1.00
CA CYS A 90 -2.08 -1.83 1.13
C CYS A 90 -1.45 -0.42 1.11
N GLY A 91 -0.16 -0.33 1.39
CA GLY A 91 0.62 0.88 1.10
C GLY A 91 1.00 0.96 -0.38
N SER A 92 1.32 2.15 -0.89
CA SER A 92 1.87 2.31 -2.24
C SER A 92 3.32 1.77 -2.31
N PRO A 93 3.79 1.37 -3.50
CA PRO A 93 5.19 1.01 -3.73
C PRO A 93 6.16 2.08 -3.24
N TRP A 94 5.92 3.36 -3.55
CA TRP A 94 6.76 4.47 -3.09
C TRP A 94 6.80 4.59 -1.56
N THR A 95 5.63 4.59 -0.92
CA THR A 95 5.54 4.71 0.55
C THR A 95 6.29 3.56 1.22
N LEU A 96 6.09 2.32 0.76
CA LEU A 96 6.77 1.15 1.33
C LEU A 96 8.28 1.17 1.06
N ALA A 97 8.71 1.46 -0.17
CA ALA A 97 10.12 1.57 -0.50
C ALA A 97 10.83 2.61 0.39
N THR A 98 10.19 3.74 0.62
CA THR A 98 10.74 4.79 1.48
C THR A 98 10.88 4.30 2.93
N TYR A 99 9.91 3.58 3.50
CA TYR A 99 10.08 2.96 4.81
C TYR A 99 11.23 1.95 4.83
N MET A 100 11.37 1.15 3.79
CA MET A 100 12.44 0.14 3.67
C MET A 100 13.84 0.77 3.51
N ILE A 101 13.93 1.95 2.88
CA ILE A 101 15.18 2.70 2.67
C ILE A 101 15.55 3.51 3.92
N GLU A 102 14.59 4.23 4.50
CA GLU A 102 14.83 5.07 5.68
C GLU A 102 15.03 4.19 6.92
N GLY A 103 14.32 3.07 7.01
CA GLY A 103 14.28 2.18 8.16
C GLY A 103 13.21 2.54 9.19
N GLU A 104 12.58 3.71 9.08
CA GLU A 104 11.54 4.19 9.99
C GLU A 104 10.71 5.30 9.31
N GLY A 105 9.76 5.88 10.05
CA GLY A 105 9.06 7.08 9.60
C GLY A 105 10.02 8.26 9.37
N SER A 106 9.96 8.90 8.20
CA SER A 106 10.85 10.03 7.86
C SER A 106 10.06 11.29 7.56
N LYS A 107 10.55 12.44 8.03
CA LYS A 107 9.99 13.77 7.72
C LYS A 107 10.68 14.44 6.54
N THR A 108 11.92 14.05 6.27
CA THR A 108 12.76 14.67 5.23
C THR A 108 12.98 13.75 4.03
N TYR A 109 12.78 12.44 4.22
CA TYR A 109 12.94 11.41 3.17
C TYR A 109 14.34 11.43 2.56
N HIS A 110 15.35 11.77 3.38
CA HIS A 110 16.68 12.13 2.90
C HIS A 110 17.36 10.99 2.15
N GLN A 111 17.30 9.76 2.67
CA GLN A 111 17.96 8.61 2.04
C GLN A 111 17.23 8.20 0.77
N SER A 112 15.90 8.21 0.81
CA SER A 112 15.05 7.81 -0.31
C SER A 112 15.18 8.78 -1.47
N LYS A 113 15.17 10.10 -1.20
CA LYS A 113 15.43 11.12 -2.22
C LYS A 113 16.86 11.08 -2.73
N LYS A 114 17.84 10.82 -1.87
CA LYS A 114 19.22 10.65 -2.31
C LYS A 114 19.31 9.53 -3.35
N ILE A 115 18.76 8.35 -3.08
CA ILE A 115 18.73 7.24 -4.03
C ILE A 115 17.96 7.62 -5.28
N LEU A 116 16.79 8.25 -5.16
CA LEU A 116 15.98 8.68 -6.30
C LEU A 116 16.80 9.48 -7.33
N TYR A 117 17.65 10.40 -6.88
CA TYR A 117 18.47 11.21 -7.77
C TYR A 117 19.84 10.60 -8.12
N SER A 118 20.44 9.80 -7.23
CA SER A 118 21.78 9.25 -7.47
C SER A 118 21.77 7.91 -8.22
N ASP A 119 20.73 7.09 -8.01
CA ASP A 119 20.58 5.77 -8.63
C ASP A 119 19.09 5.43 -8.87
N PRO A 120 18.45 6.06 -9.88
CA PRO A 120 17.06 5.77 -10.26
C PRO A 120 16.79 4.29 -10.58
N ALA A 121 17.77 3.61 -11.17
CA ALA A 121 17.63 2.22 -11.60
C ALA A 121 17.51 1.27 -10.39
N LEU A 122 18.28 1.52 -9.33
CA LEU A 122 18.13 0.83 -8.06
C LEU A 122 16.71 1.01 -7.50
N LEU A 123 16.22 2.25 -7.46
CA LEU A 123 14.90 2.55 -6.91
C LEU A 123 13.78 1.89 -7.71
N HIS A 124 13.82 1.96 -9.05
CA HIS A 124 12.86 1.25 -9.90
C HIS A 124 12.88 -0.26 -9.65
N THR A 125 14.05 -0.86 -9.48
CA THR A 125 14.17 -2.30 -9.18
C THR A 125 13.45 -2.67 -7.88
N LEU A 126 13.58 -1.84 -6.84
CA LEU A 126 12.87 -2.03 -5.58
C LEU A 126 11.35 -1.84 -5.75
N LEU A 127 10.93 -0.76 -6.41
CA LEU A 127 9.52 -0.45 -6.65
C LEU A 127 8.81 -1.53 -7.47
N ASP A 128 9.46 -2.05 -8.52
CA ASP A 128 8.97 -3.15 -9.34
C ASP A 128 8.72 -4.39 -8.47
N LYS A 129 9.70 -4.74 -7.60
CA LYS A 129 9.60 -5.92 -6.74
C LYS A 129 8.47 -5.80 -5.72
N ILE A 130 8.33 -4.65 -5.06
CA ILE A 130 7.22 -4.36 -4.15
C ILE A 130 5.88 -4.41 -4.89
N THR A 131 5.82 -3.83 -6.09
CA THR A 131 4.61 -3.82 -6.93
C THR A 131 4.10 -5.23 -7.22
N GLN A 132 4.97 -6.18 -7.53
CA GLN A 132 4.56 -7.58 -7.75
C GLN A 132 4.00 -8.23 -6.48
N GLU A 133 4.60 -7.98 -5.32
CA GLU A 133 4.09 -8.48 -4.04
C GLU A 133 2.71 -7.89 -3.71
N LEU A 134 2.52 -6.57 -3.93
CA LEU A 134 1.27 -5.89 -3.66
C LEU A 134 0.13 -6.36 -4.56
N LYS A 135 0.41 -6.66 -5.84
CA LYS A 135 -0.57 -7.31 -6.73
C LYS A 135 -1.04 -8.62 -6.13
N GLY A 136 -0.11 -9.50 -5.74
CA GLY A 136 -0.43 -10.78 -5.10
C GLY A 136 -1.24 -10.60 -3.82
N TYR A 137 -0.81 -9.67 -2.96
CA TYR A 137 -1.43 -9.35 -1.69
C TYR A 137 -2.89 -8.87 -1.85
N LEU A 138 -3.15 -7.88 -2.69
CA LEU A 138 -4.51 -7.37 -2.92
C LEU A 138 -5.44 -8.43 -3.54
N LYS A 139 -4.94 -9.25 -4.47
CA LYS A 139 -5.72 -10.36 -5.04
C LYS A 139 -6.09 -11.40 -3.98
N SER A 140 -5.20 -11.69 -3.04
CA SER A 140 -5.50 -12.58 -1.92
C SER A 140 -6.53 -11.96 -0.96
N GLN A 141 -6.47 -10.64 -0.71
CA GLN A 141 -7.50 -9.96 0.08
C GLN A 141 -8.89 -10.00 -0.58
N ILE A 142 -8.97 -9.79 -1.89
CA ILE A 142 -10.21 -9.91 -2.67
C ILE A 142 -10.78 -11.33 -2.53
N LYS A 143 -9.95 -12.36 -2.71
CA LYS A 143 -10.36 -13.76 -2.53
C LYS A 143 -10.83 -14.08 -1.11
N ALA A 144 -10.26 -13.40 -0.10
CA ALA A 144 -10.62 -13.55 1.29
C ALA A 144 -11.93 -12.80 1.67
N GLY A 145 -12.48 -11.99 0.77
CA GLY A 145 -13.80 -11.36 0.94
C GLY A 145 -13.78 -9.83 0.98
N ALA A 146 -12.71 -9.16 0.54
CA ALA A 146 -12.74 -7.72 0.32
C ALA A 146 -13.63 -7.36 -0.89
N ASP A 147 -14.60 -6.48 -0.68
CA ASP A 147 -15.51 -5.95 -1.69
C ASP A 147 -14.89 -4.80 -2.50
N ALA A 148 -13.90 -4.11 -1.92
CA ALA A 148 -13.11 -3.06 -2.56
C ALA A 148 -11.67 -3.07 -2.02
N VAL A 149 -10.74 -2.45 -2.74
CA VAL A 149 -9.34 -2.32 -2.30
C VAL A 149 -8.85 -0.88 -2.38
N GLN A 150 -8.04 -0.47 -1.39
CA GLN A 150 -7.44 0.86 -1.32
C GLN A 150 -5.91 0.82 -1.28
N ILE A 151 -5.26 1.69 -2.05
CA ILE A 151 -3.81 1.89 -2.04
C ILE A 151 -3.51 3.23 -1.37
N PHE A 152 -2.85 3.18 -0.21
CA PHE A 152 -2.45 4.37 0.54
C PHE A 152 -1.05 4.85 0.11
N ASP A 153 -0.99 5.98 -0.59
CA ASP A 153 0.27 6.67 -0.86
C ASP A 153 0.45 7.83 0.13
N SER A 154 0.81 7.44 1.35
CA SER A 154 0.94 8.36 2.48
C SER A 154 2.03 9.40 2.28
N TRP A 155 3.06 9.06 1.50
CA TRP A 155 4.26 9.88 1.30
C TRP A 155 4.43 10.38 -0.13
N GLY A 156 3.37 10.33 -0.95
CA GLY A 156 3.39 10.85 -2.33
C GLY A 156 3.80 12.32 -2.41
N GLY A 157 3.26 13.17 -1.53
CA GLY A 157 3.58 14.60 -1.44
C GLY A 157 5.03 14.92 -1.01
N ALA A 158 5.86 13.90 -0.76
CA ALA A 158 7.29 14.11 -0.59
C ALA A 158 7.99 14.44 -1.92
N LEU A 159 7.41 14.04 -3.06
CA LEU A 159 8.01 14.16 -4.39
C LEU A 159 7.45 15.34 -5.16
N GLU A 160 8.31 15.98 -5.96
CA GLU A 160 7.87 16.87 -7.03
C GLU A 160 7.13 16.10 -8.13
N MET A 161 6.31 16.80 -8.91
CA MET A 161 5.39 16.20 -9.88
C MET A 161 6.04 15.16 -10.80
N SER A 162 7.20 15.47 -11.41
CA SER A 162 7.87 14.54 -12.33
C SER A 162 8.32 13.26 -11.62
N ALA A 163 8.91 13.38 -10.42
CA ALA A 163 9.32 12.24 -9.63
C ALA A 163 8.11 11.45 -9.11
N TYR A 164 7.06 12.14 -8.69
CA TYR A 164 5.82 11.50 -8.25
C TYR A 164 5.20 10.64 -9.35
N MET A 165 5.14 11.17 -10.59
CA MET A 165 4.56 10.45 -11.72
C MET A 165 5.35 9.18 -12.05
N ASP A 166 6.68 9.24 -11.99
CA ASP A 166 7.55 8.12 -12.36
C ASP A 166 7.75 7.07 -11.25
N PHE A 167 7.95 7.52 -10.00
CA PHE A 167 8.32 6.65 -8.87
C PHE A 167 7.16 6.26 -7.95
N SER A 168 5.99 6.91 -8.05
CA SER A 168 4.81 6.54 -7.26
C SER A 168 3.60 6.23 -8.15
N TRP A 169 3.10 7.23 -8.89
CA TRP A 169 1.83 7.14 -9.62
C TRP A 169 1.79 5.97 -10.61
N LYS A 170 2.82 5.88 -11.46
CA LYS A 170 3.00 4.79 -12.43
C LYS A 170 2.77 3.41 -11.82
N TYR A 171 3.31 3.17 -10.64
CA TYR A 171 3.24 1.88 -9.96
C TYR A 171 1.88 1.61 -9.32
N MET A 172 1.26 2.63 -8.73
CA MET A 172 -0.12 2.49 -8.25
C MET A 172 -1.08 2.18 -9.40
N LEU A 173 -0.89 2.84 -10.55
CA LEU A 173 -1.70 2.62 -11.74
C LEU A 173 -1.48 1.20 -12.30
N GLU A 174 -0.23 0.72 -12.30
CA GLU A 174 0.10 -0.66 -12.69
C GLU A 174 -0.62 -1.70 -11.81
N ILE A 175 -0.70 -1.47 -10.49
CA ILE A 175 -1.43 -2.34 -9.56
C ILE A 175 -2.94 -2.27 -9.88
N ALA A 176 -3.49 -1.08 -9.99
CA ALA A 176 -4.92 -0.88 -10.26
C ALA A 176 -5.35 -1.60 -11.55
N LYS A 177 -4.56 -1.45 -12.61
CA LYS A 177 -4.77 -2.14 -13.88
C LYS A 177 -4.72 -3.67 -13.77
N ASP A 178 -3.74 -4.22 -13.04
CA ASP A 178 -3.67 -5.67 -12.80
C ASP A 178 -4.93 -6.17 -12.08
N ILE A 179 -5.37 -5.46 -11.05
CA ILE A 179 -6.59 -5.81 -10.31
C ILE A 179 -7.82 -5.71 -11.20
N LYS A 180 -8.05 -4.59 -11.90
CA LYS A 180 -9.23 -4.41 -12.77
C LYS A 180 -9.26 -5.41 -13.93
N SER A 181 -8.10 -5.85 -14.43
CA SER A 181 -8.04 -6.88 -15.49
C SER A 181 -8.58 -8.24 -15.04
N GLN A 182 -8.41 -8.58 -13.77
CA GLN A 182 -8.83 -9.88 -13.19
C GLN A 182 -10.16 -9.78 -12.44
N TYR A 183 -10.43 -8.62 -11.85
CA TYR A 183 -11.55 -8.33 -10.97
C TYR A 183 -12.23 -7.01 -11.40
N PRO A 184 -12.82 -6.93 -12.60
CA PRO A 184 -13.35 -5.67 -13.14
C PRO A 184 -14.48 -5.04 -12.31
N HIS A 185 -15.15 -5.85 -11.48
CA HIS A 185 -16.24 -5.43 -10.60
C HIS A 185 -15.75 -4.93 -9.23
N ILE A 186 -14.49 -5.18 -8.86
CA ILE A 186 -13.93 -4.71 -7.59
C ILE A 186 -13.52 -3.24 -7.76
N PRO A 187 -14.05 -2.33 -6.92
CA PRO A 187 -13.59 -0.95 -6.90
C PRO A 187 -12.15 -0.86 -6.40
N VAL A 188 -11.31 -0.14 -7.15
CA VAL A 188 -9.93 0.19 -6.75
C VAL A 188 -9.86 1.67 -6.41
N MET A 189 -9.37 1.97 -5.22
CA MET A 189 -9.25 3.33 -4.68
C MET A 189 -7.77 3.70 -4.54
N LEU A 190 -7.37 4.83 -5.11
CA LEU A 190 -6.04 5.39 -4.95
C LEU A 190 -6.11 6.57 -3.99
N PHE A 191 -5.27 6.54 -2.95
CA PHE A 191 -5.25 7.55 -1.90
C PHE A 191 -3.88 8.23 -1.76
N PRO A 192 -3.52 9.16 -2.66
CA PRO A 192 -2.29 9.91 -2.54
C PRO A 192 -2.46 11.16 -1.67
N LYS A 193 -1.58 11.30 -0.68
CA LYS A 193 -1.57 12.44 0.24
C LYS A 193 -0.61 13.54 -0.23
N GLY A 194 -1.04 14.79 -0.18
CA GLY A 194 -0.17 15.95 -0.44
C GLY A 194 0.14 16.19 -1.92
N VAL A 195 -0.66 15.63 -2.84
CA VAL A 195 -0.46 15.73 -4.30
C VAL A 195 -1.55 16.54 -5.00
N GLY A 196 -2.26 17.40 -4.26
CA GLY A 196 -3.39 18.18 -4.81
C GLY A 196 -3.02 19.03 -6.03
N ALA A 197 -1.77 19.50 -6.10
CA ALA A 197 -1.27 20.25 -7.26
C ALA A 197 -1.07 19.39 -8.52
N TYR A 198 -1.12 18.06 -8.42
CA TYR A 198 -0.84 17.11 -9.51
C TYR A 198 -2.11 16.47 -10.08
N LEU A 199 -3.30 16.86 -9.60
CA LEU A 199 -4.57 16.21 -9.95
C LEU A 199 -4.92 16.33 -11.44
N GLU A 200 -4.58 17.45 -12.08
CA GLU A 200 -4.80 17.61 -13.52
C GLU A 200 -3.98 16.60 -14.32
N GLU A 201 -2.70 16.46 -13.99
CA GLU A 201 -1.79 15.51 -14.62
C GLU A 201 -2.22 14.06 -14.34
N ILE A 202 -2.56 13.76 -13.08
CA ILE A 202 -3.13 12.46 -12.68
C ILE A 202 -4.35 12.15 -13.53
N SER A 203 -5.34 13.05 -13.58
CA SER A 203 -6.59 12.84 -14.33
C SER A 203 -6.32 12.61 -15.82
N PHE A 204 -5.35 13.30 -16.41
CA PHE A 204 -4.98 13.12 -17.81
C PHE A 204 -4.35 11.74 -18.07
N CYS A 205 -3.49 11.27 -17.16
CA CYS A 205 -2.77 10.00 -17.31
C CYS A 205 -3.55 8.76 -16.85
N SER A 206 -4.65 8.93 -16.14
CA SER A 206 -5.31 7.84 -15.39
C SER A 206 -5.96 6.79 -16.28
N GLY A 207 -6.56 7.17 -17.42
CA GLY A 207 -7.52 6.29 -18.10
C GLY A 207 -8.60 5.75 -17.13
N ALA A 208 -9.42 4.80 -17.54
CA ALA A 208 -10.40 4.17 -16.63
C ALA A 208 -9.78 3.09 -15.72
N GLU A 209 -8.56 3.29 -15.22
CA GLU A 209 -7.75 2.24 -14.58
C GLU A 209 -8.02 2.05 -13.07
N PHE A 210 -8.76 2.98 -12.43
CA PHE A 210 -9.25 2.89 -11.04
C PHE A 210 -10.62 3.58 -10.91
N ASP A 211 -11.30 3.39 -9.78
CA ASP A 211 -12.70 3.84 -9.59
C ASP A 211 -12.80 5.11 -8.71
N VAL A 212 -11.90 5.29 -7.74
CA VAL A 212 -11.90 6.45 -6.84
C VAL A 212 -10.49 7.01 -6.68
N LEU A 213 -10.35 8.33 -6.88
CA LEU A 213 -9.21 9.11 -6.42
C LEU A 213 -9.65 9.92 -5.21
N ALA A 214 -9.15 9.55 -4.03
CA ALA A 214 -9.38 10.31 -2.80
C ALA A 214 -8.05 10.94 -2.39
N TRP A 215 -7.99 12.27 -2.27
CA TRP A 215 -6.78 12.97 -1.87
C TRP A 215 -7.05 13.89 -0.69
N ILE A 216 -6.01 14.13 0.11
CA ILE A 216 -6.01 15.21 1.09
C ILE A 216 -5.05 16.29 0.57
N GLY A 217 -5.60 17.46 0.25
CA GLY A 217 -4.83 18.69 0.06
C GLY A 217 -4.56 19.29 1.42
N VAL A 218 -3.32 19.21 1.90
CA VAL A 218 -2.84 20.03 3.01
C VAL A 218 -1.68 20.85 2.52
#